data_AF-A0A1B6MPT1-F1
#
_entry.id   AF-A0A1B6MPT1-F1
#
_cell.length_a   1.000
_cell.length_b   1.000
_cell.length_c   1.000
_cell.angle_alpha   90.00
_cell.angle_beta   90.00
_cell.angle_gamma   90.00
#
_symmetry.space_group_name_H-M   'P 1'
#
loop_
_entity.id
_entity.type
_entity.pdbx_description
1 polymer ?
#
loop_
_entity_poly.entity_id
_entity_poly.type
_entity_poly.pdbx_seq_one_letter_code
_entity_poly.pdbx_strand_id
1 'polypeptide(L)'
;LDVLNIQGVQRALERLADLLGKIQKALGEYLERERTSFPRFYFVGDEDLLEIIGNSKNVARLQKHFKKMFAGVAAILLNDENNVITGIASREGEEVKFLNPVSTVEHSKINEWLTMV
;
A
#
# COMPACT_ATOMS: atom_id res chain seq x y z
N LEU A 1 13.49 -5.53 -39.94
CA LEU A 1 13.50 -6.96 -40.30
C LEU A 1 14.44 -7.78 -39.41
N ASP A 2 15.46 -7.18 -38.80
CA ASP A 2 16.46 -7.90 -37.98
C ASP A 2 15.91 -8.56 -36.71
N VAL A 3 14.89 -7.98 -36.08
CA VAL A 3 14.25 -8.56 -34.87
C VAL A 3 13.55 -9.89 -35.17
N LEU A 4 12.97 -10.04 -36.37
CA LEU A 4 12.35 -11.30 -36.81
C LEU A 4 13.38 -12.39 -37.11
N ASN A 5 14.64 -12.00 -37.33
CA ASN A 5 15.75 -12.91 -37.59
C ASN A 5 16.35 -13.49 -36.30
N ILE A 6 15.94 -12.98 -35.12
CA ILE A 6 16.33 -13.53 -33.83
C ILE A 6 15.72 -14.92 -33.68
N GLN A 7 16.58 -15.93 -33.55
CA GLN A 7 16.15 -17.33 -33.51
C GLN A 7 15.21 -17.58 -32.33
N GLY A 8 14.00 -18.08 -32.63
CA GLY A 8 13.01 -18.40 -31.60
C GLY A 8 12.33 -17.22 -30.92
N VAL A 9 12.46 -15.99 -31.45
CA VAL A 9 11.88 -14.77 -30.84
C VAL A 9 10.37 -14.87 -30.61
N GLN A 10 9.62 -15.47 -31.54
CA GLN A 10 8.18 -15.66 -31.38
C GLN A 10 7.85 -16.56 -30.18
N ARG A 11 8.50 -17.73 -30.08
CA ARG A 11 8.31 -18.64 -28.94
C ARG A 11 8.73 -18.01 -27.62
N ALA A 12 9.80 -17.20 -27.63
CA ALA A 12 10.25 -16.48 -26.46
C ALA A 12 9.21 -15.44 -25.99
N LEU A 13 8.64 -14.67 -26.92
CA LEU A 13 7.58 -13.69 -26.63
C LEU A 13 6.31 -14.35 -26.13
N GLU A 14 5.87 -15.44 -26.75
CA GLU A 14 4.72 -16.24 -26.30
C GLU A 14 4.94 -16.74 -24.86
N ARG A 15 6.12 -17.28 -24.56
CA ARG A 15 6.48 -17.72 -23.21
C ARG A 15 6.52 -16.55 -22.20
N LEU A 16 7.06 -15.40 -22.59
CA LEU A 16 7.10 -14.22 -21.72
C LEU A 16 5.70 -13.69 -21.42
N ALA A 17 4.81 -13.66 -22.43
CA ALA A 17 3.41 -13.28 -22.24
C ALA A 17 2.71 -14.22 -21.25
N ASP A 18 2.93 -15.53 -21.39
CA ASP A 18 2.37 -16.55 -20.49
C ASP A 18 2.87 -16.39 -19.04
N LEU A 19 4.16 -16.10 -18.87
CA LEU A 19 4.76 -15.83 -17.56
C LEU A 19 4.20 -14.55 -16.92
N LEU A 20 4.08 -13.47 -17.70
CA LEU A 20 3.48 -12.21 -17.24
C LEU A 20 2.03 -12.40 -16.81
N GLY A 21 1.24 -13.18 -17.56
CA GLY A 21 -0.14 -13.50 -17.20
C GLY A 21 -0.24 -14.23 -15.84
N LYS A 22 0.66 -15.18 -15.56
CA LYS A 22 0.72 -15.87 -14.26
C LYS A 22 1.09 -14.93 -13.12
N ILE A 23 2.07 -14.04 -13.34
CA ILE A 23 2.48 -13.05 -12.35
C ILE A 23 1.33 -12.08 -12.04
N GLN A 24 0.65 -11.57 -13.08
CA GLN A 24 -0.48 -10.66 -12.92
C GLN A 24 -1.62 -11.31 -12.11
N LYS A 25 -1.94 -12.58 -12.39
CA LYS A 25 -2.94 -13.32 -11.63
C LYS A 25 -2.54 -13.48 -10.15
N ALA A 26 -1.31 -13.91 -9.89
CA ALA A 26 -0.82 -14.07 -8.52
C ALA A 26 -0.80 -12.75 -7.74
N LEU A 27 -0.48 -11.63 -8.42
CA LEU A 27 -0.53 -10.29 -7.84
C LEU A 27 -1.96 -9.88 -7.49
N GLY A 28 -2.92 -10.11 -8.38
CA GLY A 28 -4.33 -9.82 -8.12
C GLY A 28 -4.87 -10.61 -6.92
N GLU A 29 -4.55 -11.90 -6.84
CA GLU A 29 -4.91 -12.73 -5.68
C GLU A 29 -4.25 -12.25 -4.38
N TYR A 30 -3.02 -11.75 -4.45
CA TYR A 30 -2.33 -11.17 -3.30
C TYR A 30 -3.02 -9.87 -2.83
N LEU A 31 -3.31 -8.94 -3.74
CA LEU A 31 -4.00 -7.70 -3.41
C LEU A 31 -5.38 -7.95 -2.79
N GLU A 32 -6.11 -8.94 -3.29
CA GLU A 32 -7.43 -9.28 -2.73
C GLU A 32 -7.35 -9.83 -1.31
N ARG A 33 -6.29 -10.60 -0.98
CA ARG A 33 -6.03 -11.03 0.41
C ARG A 33 -5.75 -9.84 1.32
N GLU A 34 -4.94 -8.89 0.85
CA GLU A 34 -4.65 -7.66 1.62
C GLU A 34 -5.94 -6.86 1.86
N ARG A 35 -6.80 -6.73 0.83
CA ARG A 35 -8.12 -6.07 0.98
C ARG A 35 -9.04 -6.77 1.96
N THR A 36 -9.06 -8.10 1.93
CA THR A 36 -9.83 -8.90 2.90
C THR A 36 -9.31 -8.68 4.32
N SER A 37 -8.00 -8.50 4.49
CA SER A 37 -7.40 -8.24 5.82
C SER A 37 -7.72 -6.86 6.37
N PHE A 38 -7.90 -5.86 5.50
CA PHE A 38 -8.24 -4.49 5.89
C PHE A 38 -9.24 -3.87 4.90
N PRO A 39 -10.55 -3.90 5.23
CA PRO A 39 -11.62 -3.52 4.29
C PRO A 39 -11.52 -2.11 3.70
N ARG A 40 -10.80 -1.19 4.35
CA ARG A 40 -10.57 0.17 3.82
C ARG A 40 -9.74 0.17 2.53
N PHE A 41 -8.98 -0.90 2.26
CA PHE A 41 -8.25 -1.03 1.00
C PHE A 41 -9.14 -1.24 -0.23
N TYR A 42 -10.43 -1.54 -0.06
CA TYR A 42 -11.39 -1.49 -1.18
C TYR A 42 -11.64 -0.07 -1.69
N PHE A 43 -11.30 0.98 -0.93
CA PHE A 43 -11.44 2.37 -1.35
C PHE A 43 -10.23 2.90 -2.14
N VAL A 44 -9.18 2.11 -2.30
CA VAL A 44 -7.98 2.48 -3.07
C VAL A 44 -7.76 1.54 -4.25
N GLY A 45 -7.21 2.06 -5.35
CA GLY A 45 -6.89 1.28 -6.54
C GLY A 45 -5.68 0.35 -6.32
N ASP A 46 -5.45 -0.57 -7.27
CA ASP A 46 -4.33 -1.52 -7.20
C ASP A 46 -2.97 -0.82 -7.10
N GLU A 47 -2.77 0.28 -7.85
CA GLU A 47 -1.53 1.06 -7.82
C GLU A 47 -1.28 1.71 -6.46
N ASP A 48 -2.31 2.35 -5.88
CA ASP A 48 -2.23 2.94 -4.55
C ASP A 48 -1.96 1.86 -3.49
N LEU A 49 -2.63 0.70 -3.60
CA LEU A 49 -2.46 -0.40 -2.66
C LEU A 49 -1.04 -0.97 -2.70
N LEU A 50 -0.47 -1.15 -3.90
CA LEU A 50 0.92 -1.57 -4.05
C LEU A 50 1.89 -0.53 -3.48
N GLU A 51 1.62 0.76 -3.65
CA GLU A 51 2.43 1.82 -3.07
C GLU A 51 2.37 1.80 -1.53
N ILE A 52 1.19 1.56 -0.96
CA ILE A 52 0.97 1.42 0.48
C ILE A 52 1.75 0.23 1.04
N ILE A 53 1.65 -0.94 0.41
CA ILE A 53 2.35 -2.16 0.84
C ILE A 53 3.87 -2.00 0.68
N GLY A 54 4.32 -1.44 -0.45
CA GLY A 54 5.75 -1.24 -0.74
C GLY A 54 6.43 -0.18 0.14
N ASN A 55 5.67 0.82 0.62
CA ASN A 55 6.17 1.86 1.51
C ASN A 55 5.67 1.70 2.96
N SER A 56 5.31 0.49 3.40
CA SER A 56 4.76 0.23 4.74
C SER A 56 5.64 0.76 5.89
N LYS A 57 6.96 0.85 5.67
CA LYS A 57 7.94 1.40 6.63
C LYS A 57 8.11 2.92 6.56
N ASN A 58 7.69 3.56 5.45
CA ASN A 58 7.84 5.00 5.25
C ASN A 58 6.48 5.70 5.39
N VAL A 59 6.14 6.00 6.63
CA VAL A 59 4.84 6.54 7.01
C VAL A 59 4.53 7.89 6.35
N ALA A 60 5.54 8.72 6.12
CA ALA A 60 5.39 10.00 5.43
C ALA A 60 4.81 9.84 4.01
N ARG A 61 5.19 8.76 3.29
CA ARG A 61 4.65 8.48 1.96
C ARG A 61 3.22 7.96 1.99
N LEU A 62 2.81 7.34 3.09
CA LEU A 62 1.47 6.77 3.25
C LEU A 62 0.40 7.85 3.46
N GLN A 63 0.76 9.00 4.05
CA GLN A 63 -0.17 10.08 4.39
C GLN A 63 -1.11 10.48 3.24
N LYS A 64 -0.60 10.54 2.01
CA LYS A 64 -1.40 10.93 0.83
C LYS A 64 -2.55 9.97 0.50
N HIS A 65 -2.50 8.73 0.98
CA HIS A 65 -3.54 7.72 0.75
C HIS A 65 -4.62 7.70 1.85
N PHE A 66 -4.34 8.25 3.04
CA PHE A 66 -5.32 8.27 4.15
C PHE A 66 -6.60 9.00 3.80
N LYS A 67 -6.50 10.12 3.07
CA LYS A 67 -7.66 10.87 2.56
C LYS A 67 -8.61 10.04 1.67
N LYS A 68 -8.10 8.96 1.04
CA LYS A 68 -8.89 8.05 0.21
C LYS A 68 -9.54 6.95 1.06
N MET A 69 -8.89 6.53 2.14
CA MET A 69 -9.33 5.44 3.01
C MET A 69 -10.31 5.90 4.11
N PHE A 70 -10.14 7.11 4.64
CA PHE A 70 -10.84 7.62 5.81
C PHE A 70 -11.49 8.97 5.53
N ALA A 71 -12.74 9.12 5.97
CA ALA A 71 -13.42 10.41 5.98
C ALA A 71 -12.91 11.23 7.19
N GLY A 72 -12.53 12.49 6.96
CA GLY A 72 -12.08 13.40 8.02
C GLY A 72 -10.64 13.21 8.47
N VAL A 73 -9.93 12.16 8.02
CA VAL A 73 -8.50 11.97 8.30
C VAL A 73 -7.69 12.34 7.07
N ALA A 74 -6.94 13.42 7.16
CA ALA A 74 -6.03 13.87 6.11
C ALA A 74 -4.59 13.40 6.34
N ALA A 75 -4.16 13.34 7.59
CA ALA A 75 -2.81 12.94 7.98
C ALA A 75 -2.80 12.24 9.34
N ILE A 76 -1.66 11.61 9.64
CA ILE A 76 -1.34 10.99 10.93
C ILE A 76 -0.21 11.77 11.58
N LEU A 77 -0.34 12.00 12.87
CA LEU A 77 0.66 12.68 13.68
C LEU A 77 1.71 11.65 14.10
N LEU A 78 2.98 11.98 13.86
CA LEU A 78 4.12 11.15 14.23
C LEU A 78 4.95 11.86 15.29
N ASN A 79 5.71 11.10 16.07
CA ASN A 79 6.76 11.65 16.90
C ASN A 79 8.01 12.07 16.08
N ASP A 80 8.96 12.75 16.72
CA ASP A 80 10.17 13.26 16.07
C ASP A 80 11.03 12.16 15.39
N GLU A 81 10.93 10.92 15.88
CA GLU A 81 11.64 9.76 15.35
C GLU A 81 10.86 9.03 14.23
N ASN A 82 9.64 9.46 13.90
CA ASN A 82 8.75 8.85 12.90
C ASN A 82 8.44 7.36 13.12
N ASN A 83 8.54 6.88 14.36
CA ASN A 83 8.33 5.47 14.74
C ASN A 83 7.06 5.25 15.57
N VAL A 84 6.41 6.31 16.04
CA VAL A 84 5.18 6.24 16.84
C VAL A 84 4.13 7.18 16.28
N ILE A 85 2.93 6.65 16.05
CA ILE A 85 1.73 7.41 15.68
C ILE A 85 1.08 7.94 16.95
N THR A 86 1.02 9.26 17.08
CA THR A 86 0.53 9.96 18.27
C THR A 86 -0.89 10.50 18.11
N GLY A 87 -1.44 10.48 16.89
CA GLY A 87 -2.78 10.95 16.61
C GLY A 87 -3.08 11.07 15.11
N ILE A 88 -4.16 11.78 14.81
CA ILE A 88 -4.66 12.07 13.46
C ILE A 88 -4.93 13.56 13.29
N ALA A 89 -4.86 14.02 12.05
CA ALA A 89 -5.19 15.39 11.67
C ALA A 89 -6.19 15.41 10.51
N SER A 90 -7.16 16.32 10.58
CA SER A 90 -8.11 16.60 9.49
C SER A 90 -7.53 17.54 8.46
N ARG A 91 -8.25 17.74 7.35
CA ARG A 91 -7.83 18.66 6.29
C ARG A 91 -7.95 20.12 6.73
N GLU A 92 -8.85 20.37 7.66
CA GLU A 92 -9.18 21.67 8.24
C GLU A 92 -8.21 22.06 9.37
N GLY A 93 -7.28 21.17 9.74
CA GLY A 93 -6.28 21.40 10.79
C GLY A 93 -6.73 20.98 12.19
N GLU A 94 -7.84 20.25 12.31
CA GLU A 94 -8.23 19.65 13.59
C GLU A 94 -7.31 18.46 13.90
N GLU A 95 -6.76 18.42 15.11
CA GLU A 95 -5.89 17.35 15.56
C GLU A 95 -6.50 16.59 16.72
N VAL A 96 -6.51 15.26 16.61
CA VAL A 96 -6.97 14.36 17.68
C VAL A 96 -5.80 13.46 18.07
N LYS A 97 -5.32 13.64 19.31
CA LYS A 97 -4.26 12.81 19.87
C LYS A 97 -4.84 11.50 20.40
N PHE A 98 -4.14 10.40 20.16
CA PHE A 98 -4.51 9.11 20.70
C PHE A 98 -4.16 9.02 22.18
N LEU A 99 -5.03 8.36 22.95
CA LEU A 99 -4.74 8.04 24.35
C LEU A 99 -3.61 7.01 24.46
N ASN A 100 -3.58 6.05 23.52
CA ASN A 100 -2.56 5.03 23.42
C ASN A 100 -1.85 5.19 22.06
N PRO A 101 -0.64 5.75 22.02
CA PRO A 101 0.14 5.86 20.79
C PRO A 101 0.48 4.48 20.20
N VAL A 102 0.57 4.38 18.87
CA VAL A 102 0.82 3.12 18.16
C VAL A 102 2.24 3.10 17.61
N SER A 103 3.04 2.10 17.99
CA SER A 103 4.42 1.91 17.49
C SER A 103 4.41 1.21 16.12
N THR A 104 4.97 1.87 15.10
CA THR A 104 5.13 1.29 13.75
C THR A 104 6.32 0.33 13.66
N VAL A 105 7.18 0.30 14.68
CA VAL A 105 8.32 -0.64 14.78
C VAL A 105 7.88 -1.98 15.35
N GLU A 106 7.00 -1.96 16.36
CA GLU A 106 6.45 -3.18 16.95
C GLU A 106 5.46 -3.87 16.00
N HIS A 107 4.67 -3.08 15.26
CA HIS A 107 3.72 -3.55 14.26
C HIS A 107 4.27 -3.38 12.85
N SER A 108 5.09 -4.35 12.42
CA SER A 108 5.79 -4.29 11.13
C SER A 108 4.88 -4.32 9.90
N LYS A 109 3.64 -4.83 10.04
CA LYS A 109 2.67 -4.88 8.94
C LYS A 109 1.72 -3.71 9.00
N ILE A 110 1.44 -3.16 7.81
CA ILE A 110 0.61 -1.98 7.66
C ILE A 110 -0.83 -2.17 8.11
N ASN A 111 -1.41 -3.33 7.81
CA ASN A 111 -2.76 -3.67 8.21
C ASN A 111 -2.91 -3.82 9.73
N GLU A 112 -1.87 -4.27 10.44
CA GLU A 112 -1.92 -4.44 11.91
C GLU A 112 -2.05 -3.09 12.61
N TRP A 113 -1.16 -2.13 12.32
CA TRP A 113 -1.26 -0.82 12.96
C TRP A 113 -2.44 0.01 12.43
N LEU A 114 -2.79 -0.08 11.14
CA LEU A 114 -3.98 0.61 10.61
C LEU A 114 -5.30 0.13 11.24
N THR A 115 -5.34 -1.09 11.76
CA THR A 115 -6.53 -1.62 12.47
C THR A 115 -6.59 -1.14 13.92
N MET A 116 -5.46 -0.70 14.48
CA MET A 116 -5.37 -0.15 15.84
C MET A 116 -5.61 1.36 15.91
N VAL A 117 -5.54 2.03 14.75
CA VAL A 117 -5.74 3.47 14.55
C VAL A 117 -7.21 3.81 14.34
#